data_AF-A0A8H6G1T3-F1
#
_entry.id   AF-A0A8H6G1T3-F1
#
_cell.length_a   1.000
_cell.length_b   1.000
_cell.length_c   1.000
_cell.angle_alpha   90.00
_cell.angle_beta   90.00
_cell.angle_gamma   90.00
#
_symmetry.space_group_name_H-M   'P 1'
#
loop_
_entity.id
_entity.type
_entity.pdbx_description
1 polymer ?
#
loop_
_entity_poly.entity_id
_entity_poly.type
_entity_poly.pdbx_seq_one_letter_code
_entity_poly.pdbx_strand_id
1 'polypeptide(L)'
;MASLSSWIAALNAKRIKAKTIKAYLTGVKSTHVDLGYEGLEVVHSPQLERIIAGVRRLRGEAGTKERCPLTKDKLLSLLPQFDQSTKEGSTMHAAFCLAFAAFLRIGEFTYPMRDRQDEAFSKWFLTRRITPN
;
A
#
# COMPACT_ATOMS: atom_id res chain seq x y z
N MET A 1 11.39 -25.28 8.01
CA MET A 1 12.26 -24.70 6.95
C MET A 1 11.86 -25.14 5.54
N ALA A 2 11.83 -26.44 5.21
CA ALA A 2 11.56 -26.92 3.85
C ALA A 2 10.23 -26.41 3.25
N SER A 3 9.18 -26.28 4.06
CA SER A 3 7.86 -25.80 3.64
C SER A 3 7.86 -24.32 3.18
N LEU A 4 8.59 -23.42 3.85
CA LEU A 4 8.65 -22.02 3.44
C LEU A 4 9.49 -21.83 2.17
N SER A 5 10.60 -22.55 2.06
CA SER A 5 11.46 -22.52 0.87
C SER A 5 10.70 -23.02 -0.37
N SER A 6 9.95 -24.12 -0.25
CA SER A 6 9.13 -24.64 -1.36
C SER A 6 7.99 -23.69 -1.71
N TRP A 7 7.36 -23.06 -0.71
CA TRP A 7 6.32 -22.07 -0.93
C TRP A 7 6.85 -20.82 -1.67
N ILE A 8 8.03 -20.30 -1.28
CA ILE A 8 8.68 -19.20 -2.00
C ILE A 8 9.01 -19.59 -3.44
N ALA A 9 9.50 -20.81 -3.67
CA ALA A 9 9.78 -21.32 -5.01
C ALA A 9 8.49 -21.36 -5.87
N ALA A 10 7.38 -21.84 -5.30
CA ALA A 10 6.08 -21.83 -5.97
C ALA A 10 5.57 -20.40 -6.28
N LEU A 11 5.77 -19.44 -5.38
CA LEU A 11 5.45 -18.03 -5.62
C LEU A 11 6.33 -17.44 -6.74
N ASN A 12 7.61 -17.77 -6.77
CA ASN A 12 8.50 -17.35 -7.84
C ASN A 12 8.12 -17.97 -9.20
N ALA A 13 7.65 -19.22 -9.22
CA ALA A 13 7.11 -19.86 -10.43
C ALA A 13 5.91 -19.07 -10.98
N LYS A 14 5.06 -18.53 -10.10
CA LYS A 14 3.95 -17.61 -10.44
C LYS A 14 4.41 -16.17 -10.75
N ARG A 15 5.72 -15.93 -10.93
CA ARG A 15 6.34 -14.63 -11.24
C ARG A 15 6.08 -13.54 -10.19
N ILE A 16 5.85 -13.93 -8.93
CA ILE A 16 5.71 -12.97 -7.83
C ILE A 16 7.08 -12.34 -7.52
N LYS A 17 7.10 -11.02 -7.32
CA LYS A 17 8.32 -10.26 -7.04
C LYS A 17 8.84 -10.53 -5.63
N ALA A 18 10.16 -10.46 -5.45
CA ALA A 18 10.82 -10.61 -4.15
C ALA A 18 10.25 -9.67 -3.07
N LYS A 19 9.92 -8.42 -3.43
CA LYS A 19 9.28 -7.44 -2.51
C LYS A 19 7.94 -7.95 -1.98
N THR A 20 7.11 -8.51 -2.85
CA THR A 20 5.80 -9.06 -2.47
C THR A 20 5.96 -10.31 -1.60
N ILE A 21 6.91 -11.19 -1.95
CA ILE A 21 7.23 -12.38 -1.14
C ILE A 21 7.66 -11.97 0.28
N LYS A 22 8.53 -10.96 0.41
CA LYS A 22 8.90 -10.38 1.72
C LYS A 22 7.68 -9.88 2.48
N ALA A 23 6.77 -9.16 1.82
CA ALA A 23 5.55 -8.66 2.46
C ALA A 23 4.67 -9.81 2.97
N TYR A 24 4.52 -10.91 2.21
CA TYR A 24 3.80 -12.08 2.67
C TYR A 24 4.47 -12.76 3.87
N LEU A 25 5.80 -12.87 3.88
CA LEU A 25 6.54 -13.39 5.03
C LEU A 25 6.35 -12.53 6.28
N THR A 26 6.35 -11.20 6.13
CA THR A 26 6.02 -10.28 7.23
C THR A 26 4.60 -10.49 7.73
N GLY A 27 3.63 -10.70 6.83
CA GLY A 27 2.25 -11.05 7.20
C GLY A 27 2.16 -12.35 7.99
N VAL A 28 2.81 -13.41 7.51
CA VAL A 28 2.90 -14.70 8.22
C VAL A 28 3.49 -14.51 9.61
N LYS A 29 4.60 -13.75 9.74
CA LYS A 29 5.19 -13.43 11.04
C LYS A 29 4.19 -12.69 11.95
N SER A 30 3.51 -11.67 11.45
CA SER A 30 2.51 -10.92 12.22
C SER A 30 1.46 -11.86 12.79
N THR A 31 0.85 -12.69 11.94
CA THR A 31 -0.19 -13.63 12.36
C THR A 31 0.32 -14.63 13.40
N HIS A 32 1.57 -15.10 13.29
CA HIS A 32 2.14 -16.00 14.29
C HIS A 32 2.36 -15.30 15.64
N VAL A 33 2.79 -14.03 15.63
CA VAL A 33 2.88 -13.20 16.85
C VAL A 33 1.51 -13.01 17.46
N ASP A 34 0.51 -12.64 16.65
CA ASP A 34 -0.86 -12.37 17.12
C ASP A 34 -1.52 -13.62 17.74
N LEU A 35 -1.15 -14.81 17.27
CA LEU A 35 -1.63 -16.10 17.79
C LEU A 35 -0.76 -16.66 18.94
N GLY A 36 0.30 -15.96 19.35
CA GLY A 36 1.17 -16.38 20.45
C GLY A 36 2.12 -17.55 20.12
N TYR A 37 2.40 -17.81 18.84
CA TYR A 37 3.32 -18.87 18.44
C TYR A 37 4.80 -18.44 18.57
N GLU A 38 5.61 -19.32 19.16
CA GLU A 38 7.07 -19.19 19.21
C GLU A 38 7.75 -19.72 17.93
N GLY A 39 9.07 -19.51 17.78
CA GLY A 39 9.85 -20.08 16.67
C GLY A 39 9.89 -19.26 15.36
N LEU A 40 9.67 -17.94 15.46
CA LEU A 40 9.67 -16.99 14.33
C LEU A 40 11.04 -16.81 13.64
N GLU A 41 12.13 -17.31 14.23
CA GLU A 41 13.49 -17.26 13.69
C GLU A 41 13.60 -17.88 12.29
N VAL A 42 12.74 -18.86 11.99
CA VAL A 42 12.64 -19.52 10.69
C VAL A 42 12.33 -18.51 9.57
N VAL A 43 11.53 -17.48 9.85
CA VAL A 43 11.12 -16.43 8.89
C VAL A 43 12.27 -15.47 8.55
N HIS A 44 13.23 -15.30 9.45
CA HIS A 44 14.43 -14.46 9.26
C HIS A 44 15.70 -15.28 9.08
N SER A 45 15.56 -16.56 8.76
CA SER A 45 16.72 -17.42 8.58
C SER A 45 17.60 -16.95 7.41
N PRO A 46 18.94 -16.99 7.54
CA PRO A 46 19.86 -16.61 6.45
C PRO A 46 19.68 -17.41 5.16
N GLN A 47 19.06 -18.59 5.25
CA GLN A 47 18.69 -19.40 4.09
C GLN A 47 17.56 -18.75 3.30
N LEU A 48 16.51 -18.27 3.99
CA LEU A 48 15.36 -17.63 3.35
C LEU A 48 15.76 -16.31 2.69
N GLU A 49 16.62 -15.53 3.35
CA GLU A 49 17.16 -14.29 2.78
C GLU A 49 17.93 -14.54 1.48
N ARG A 50 18.74 -15.61 1.44
CA ARG A 50 19.45 -16.03 0.22
C ARG A 50 18.49 -16.46 -0.89
N ILE A 51 17.43 -17.20 -0.57
CA ILE A 51 16.39 -17.58 -1.55
C ILE A 51 15.73 -16.32 -2.13
N ILE A 52 15.33 -15.37 -1.27
CA ILE A 52 14.71 -14.12 -1.70
C ILE A 52 15.68 -13.29 -2.56
N ALA A 53 16.96 -13.23 -2.19
CA ALA A 53 17.99 -12.59 -3.00
C ALA A 53 18.14 -13.29 -4.37
N GLY A 54 18.05 -14.62 -4.43
CA GLY A 54 18.01 -15.38 -5.67
C GLY A 54 16.80 -15.02 -6.53
N VAL A 55 15.60 -14.98 -5.96
CA VAL A 55 14.37 -14.54 -6.65
C VAL A 55 14.54 -13.12 -7.21
N ARG A 56 15.13 -12.21 -6.44
CA ARG A 56 15.41 -10.83 -6.84
C ARG A 56 16.35 -10.75 -8.03
N ARG A 57 17.42 -11.56 -8.03
CA ARG A 57 18.38 -11.66 -9.16
C ARG A 57 17.73 -12.25 -10.41
N LEU A 58 16.93 -13.30 -10.27
CA LEU A 58 16.30 -13.99 -11.39
C LEU A 58 15.19 -13.19 -12.07
N ARG A 59 14.42 -12.40 -11.31
CA ARG A 59 13.28 -11.64 -11.83
C ARG A 59 13.60 -10.17 -12.12
N GLY A 60 14.75 -9.70 -11.64
CA GLY A 60 15.11 -8.29 -11.61
C GLY A 60 14.28 -7.51 -10.58
N GLU A 61 14.75 -6.31 -10.24
CA GLU A 61 13.92 -5.32 -9.59
C GLU A 61 13.22 -4.50 -10.67
N ALA A 62 11.90 -4.34 -10.55
CA ALA A 62 11.24 -3.32 -11.34
C ALA A 62 11.83 -1.98 -10.90
N GLY A 63 12.43 -1.24 -11.83
CA GLY A 63 12.93 0.10 -11.55
C GLY A 63 11.85 0.91 -10.85
N THR A 64 12.25 1.67 -9.83
CA THR A 64 11.35 2.64 -9.22
C THR A 64 10.98 3.62 -10.33
N LYS A 65 9.72 3.58 -10.79
CA LYS A 65 9.22 4.63 -11.69
C LYS A 65 9.37 5.93 -10.94
N GLU A 66 10.24 6.80 -11.43
CA GLU A 66 10.40 8.13 -10.88
C GLU A 66 9.05 8.84 -10.98
N ARG A 67 8.53 9.26 -9.83
CA ARG A 67 7.29 10.03 -9.80
C ARG A 67 7.69 11.47 -10.07
N CYS A 68 7.19 12.04 -11.16
CA CYS A 68 7.36 13.46 -11.42
C CYS A 68 6.75 14.25 -10.25
N PRO A 69 7.48 15.21 -9.64
CA PRO A 69 6.92 16.04 -8.59
C PRO A 69 5.74 16.84 -9.16
N LEU A 70 4.62 16.84 -8.43
CA LEU A 70 3.52 17.76 -8.70
C LEU A 70 3.95 19.13 -8.16
N THR A 71 4.42 20.00 -9.04
CA THR A 71 4.75 21.38 -8.70
C THR A 71 3.49 22.26 -8.75
N LYS A 72 3.55 23.44 -8.13
CA LYS A 72 2.47 24.44 -8.18
C LYS A 72 2.05 24.74 -9.63
N ASP A 73 3.02 24.95 -10.52
CA ASP A 73 2.72 25.29 -11.91
C ASP A 73 2.05 24.15 -12.67
N LYS A 74 2.48 22.90 -12.43
CA LYS A 74 1.81 21.72 -12.98
C LYS A 74 0.38 21.60 -12.45
N LEU A 75 0.16 21.84 -11.16
CA LEU A 75 -1.19 21.85 -10.59
C LEU A 75 -2.05 22.93 -11.26
N LEU A 76 -1.58 24.18 -11.35
CA LEU A 76 -2.31 25.28 -11.97
C LEU A 76 -2.62 25.01 -13.45
N SER A 77 -1.77 24.26 -14.16
CA SER A 77 -2.06 23.84 -15.54
C SER A 77 -3.15 22.77 -15.65
N LEU A 78 -3.35 21.96 -14.60
CA LEU A 78 -4.35 20.89 -14.54
C LEU A 78 -5.73 21.41 -14.11
N LEU A 79 -5.81 22.36 -13.19
CA LEU A 79 -7.08 22.83 -12.62
C LEU A 79 -8.12 23.28 -13.66
N PRO A 80 -7.75 23.97 -14.76
CA PRO A 80 -8.71 24.37 -15.80
C PRO A 80 -9.31 23.19 -16.59
N GLN A 81 -8.72 22.01 -16.52
CA GLN A 81 -9.21 20.82 -17.22
C GLN A 81 -10.43 20.18 -16.51
N PHE A 82 -10.75 20.60 -15.29
CA PHE A 82 -11.91 20.12 -14.56
C PHE A 82 -13.12 20.99 -14.87
N ASP A 83 -14.19 20.35 -15.37
CA ASP A 83 -15.47 21.02 -15.59
C ASP A 83 -16.17 21.34 -14.26
N GLN A 84 -16.03 22.59 -13.82
CA GLN A 84 -16.61 23.06 -12.56
C GLN A 84 -18.14 23.21 -12.59
N SER A 85 -18.78 23.10 -13.76
CA SER A 85 -20.25 23.06 -13.84
C SER A 85 -20.82 21.73 -13.34
N THR A 86 -19.99 20.68 -13.32
CA THR A 86 -20.33 19.37 -12.76
C THR A 86 -19.90 19.26 -11.31
N LYS A 87 -20.67 18.50 -10.52
CA LYS A 87 -20.32 18.22 -9.12
C LYS A 87 -19.00 17.46 -9.03
N GLU A 88 -18.79 16.51 -9.94
CA GLU A 88 -17.60 15.67 -10.02
C GLU A 88 -16.36 16.52 -10.33
N GLY A 89 -16.43 17.40 -11.33
CA GLY A 89 -15.31 18.29 -11.69
C GLY A 89 -15.00 19.31 -10.59
N SER A 90 -16.03 19.91 -9.97
CA SER A 90 -15.85 20.79 -8.81
C SER A 90 -15.21 20.07 -7.62
N THR A 91 -15.63 18.83 -7.34
CA THR A 91 -15.05 17.99 -6.28
C THR A 91 -13.59 17.64 -6.57
N MET A 92 -13.26 17.28 -7.82
CA MET A 92 -11.89 16.98 -8.23
C MET A 92 -10.98 18.20 -8.13
N HIS A 93 -11.47 19.37 -8.56
CA HIS A 93 -10.76 20.63 -8.41
C HIS A 93 -10.43 20.92 -6.93
N ALA A 94 -11.42 20.85 -6.05
CA ALA A 94 -11.23 21.06 -4.62
C ALA A 94 -10.28 20.02 -3.99
N ALA A 95 -10.41 18.75 -4.37
CA ALA A 95 -9.57 17.66 -3.87
C ALA A 95 -8.09 17.85 -4.24
N PHE A 96 -7.79 18.25 -5.47
CA PHE A 96 -6.41 18.48 -5.92
C PHE A 96 -5.78 19.69 -5.20
N CYS A 97 -6.53 20.78 -5.04
CA CYS A 97 -6.08 21.95 -4.28
C CYS A 97 -5.80 21.60 -2.81
N LEU A 98 -6.74 20.89 -2.16
CA LEU A 98 -6.60 20.47 -0.76
C LEU A 98 -5.40 19.54 -0.57
N ALA A 99 -5.27 18.51 -1.41
CA ALA A 99 -4.17 17.55 -1.35
C ALA A 99 -2.81 18.23 -1.51
N PHE A 100 -2.69 19.20 -2.42
CA PHE A 100 -1.45 19.93 -2.64
C PHE A 100 -1.12 20.91 -1.49
N ALA A 101 -2.11 21.68 -1.03
CA ALA A 101 -1.89 22.68 0.02
C ALA A 101 -1.55 22.05 1.38
N ALA A 102 -2.16 20.91 1.70
CA ALA A 102 -1.97 20.21 2.97
C ALA A 102 -1.01 19.01 2.88
N PHE A 103 -0.45 18.73 1.69
CA PHE A 103 0.42 17.58 1.42
C PHE A 103 -0.18 16.22 1.84
N LEU A 104 -1.51 16.09 1.69
CA LEU A 104 -2.24 14.91 2.13
C LEU A 104 -2.08 13.74 1.15
N ARG A 105 -1.98 12.53 1.69
CA ARG A 105 -2.15 11.30 0.90
C ARG A 105 -3.61 11.12 0.56
N ILE A 106 -3.88 10.50 -0.59
CA ILE A 106 -5.27 10.28 -1.07
C ILE A 106 -6.16 9.62 -0.02
N GLY A 107 -5.66 8.64 0.73
CA GLY A 107 -6.43 7.95 1.77
C GLY A 107 -6.67 8.74 3.06
N GLU A 108 -6.15 9.96 3.17
CA GLU A 108 -6.35 10.82 4.35
C GLU A 108 -7.60 11.71 4.19
N PHE A 109 -8.03 11.98 2.95
CA PHE A 109 -9.19 12.82 2.65
C PHE A 109 -10.23 12.16 1.73
N THR A 110 -10.02 10.91 1.32
CA THR A 110 -11.04 10.09 0.66
C THR A 110 -11.58 9.02 1.59
N TYR A 111 -12.80 8.58 1.32
CA TYR A 111 -13.46 7.51 2.06
C TYR A 111 -14.27 6.63 1.10
N PRO A 112 -14.39 5.33 1.40
CA PRO A 112 -15.22 4.42 0.63
C PRO A 112 -16.71 4.71 0.89
N MET A 113 -17.56 4.44 -0.10
CA MET A 113 -18.99 4.75 -0.02
C MET A 113 -19.71 4.08 1.16
N ARG A 114 -19.26 2.88 1.56
CA ARG A 114 -19.80 2.17 2.72
C ARG A 114 -19.68 2.97 4.02
N ASP A 115 -18.62 3.76 4.15
CA ASP A 115 -18.34 4.53 5.37
C ASP A 115 -19.27 5.75 5.47
N ARG A 116 -19.84 6.20 4.35
CA ARG A 116 -20.83 7.30 4.32
C ARG A 116 -22.14 6.96 5.05
N GLN A 117 -22.48 5.67 5.13
CA GLN A 117 -23.75 5.21 5.69
C GLN A 117 -23.69 4.97 7.20
N ASP A 118 -22.48 5.00 7.78
CA ASP A 118 -22.28 4.82 9.21
C ASP A 118 -22.34 6.19 9.92
N GLU A 119 -23.33 6.40 10.78
CA GLU A 119 -23.46 7.65 11.55
C GLU A 119 -22.26 7.89 12.48
N ALA A 120 -21.55 6.83 12.89
CA ALA A 120 -20.32 6.95 13.66
C ALA A 120 -19.18 7.54 12.81
N PHE A 121 -19.18 7.32 11.50
CA PHE A 121 -18.14 7.80 10.60
C PHE A 121 -17.96 9.33 10.66
N SER A 122 -19.08 10.06 10.66
CA SER A 122 -19.09 11.52 10.80
C SER A 122 -18.49 12.00 12.12
N LYS A 123 -18.45 11.15 13.15
CA LYS A 123 -17.95 11.47 14.49
C LYS A 123 -16.46 11.15 14.68
N TRP A 124 -15.89 10.25 13.88
CA TRP A 124 -14.56 9.64 14.13
C TRP A 124 -13.51 9.84 13.02
N PHE A 125 -13.84 10.45 11.89
CA PHE A 125 -12.91 10.51 10.76
C PHE A 125 -11.81 11.57 10.91
N LEU A 126 -10.68 11.18 11.52
CA LEU A 126 -9.44 11.98 11.54
C LEU A 126 -8.15 11.14 11.46
N THR A 127 -8.14 10.02 10.72
CA THR A 127 -6.94 9.19 10.38
C THR A 127 -6.54 8.02 11.32
N ARG A 128 -7.32 6.92 11.38
CA ARG A 128 -6.85 5.50 11.26
C ARG A 128 -7.87 4.46 11.71
N ARG A 129 -7.59 3.24 11.23
CA ARG A 129 -8.20 1.94 11.50
C ARG A 129 -8.49 1.70 12.98
N ILE A 130 -9.76 1.49 13.31
CA ILE A 130 -10.18 0.79 14.52
C ILE A 130 -10.16 -0.71 14.18
N THR A 131 -9.36 -1.49 14.90
CA THR A 131 -9.47 -2.95 14.93
C THR A 131 -10.50 -3.28 16.02
N PRO A 132 -11.69 -3.81 15.70
CA PRO A 132 -12.53 -4.44 16.69
C PRO A 132 -11.94 -5.83 17.02
N ASN A 133 -11.99 -6.19 18.31
CA ASN A 133 -11.58 -7.49 18.86
C ASN A 133 -12.26 -8.67 18.15
#